data_AF-A0A7S0EB36-F1
#
_entry.id   AF-A0A7S0EB36-F1
#
_cell.length_a   1.000
_cell.length_b   1.000
_cell.length_c   1.000
_cell.angle_alpha   90.00
_cell.angle_beta   90.00
_cell.angle_gamma   90.00
#
_symmetry.space_group_name_H-M   'P 1'
#
loop_
_entity.id
_entity.type
_entity.pdbx_description
1 polymer ?
#
loop_
_entity_poly.entity_id
_entity_poly.type
_entity_poly.pdbx_seq_one_letter_code
_entity_poly.pdbx_strand_id
1 'polypeptide(L)'
;RRVWKLTCRARQDRGEVVYQATLKPQPVGRQRLFVPWSDFQLVRGPRLVPDMPPLSVEDVNATYQVSVVATKFMLSATGETLENFLPGRFRLRIFSLGAGGAVAAAS
;
A
#
# COMPACT_ATOMS: atom_id res chain seq x y z
N ARG A 1 -11.92 7.60 11.21
CA ARG A 1 -11.62 7.06 9.87
C ARG A 1 -10.18 6.56 9.87
N ARG A 2 -9.71 5.83 8.87
CA ARG A 2 -8.32 5.33 8.79
C ARG A 2 -7.81 5.45 7.37
N VAL A 3 -6.52 5.72 7.20
CA VAL A 3 -5.82 5.59 5.93
C VAL A 3 -5.39 4.14 5.81
N TRP A 4 -5.73 3.50 4.70
CA TRP A 4 -5.27 2.16 4.38
C TRP A 4 -4.20 2.26 3.30
N LYS A 5 -3.10 1.56 3.49
CA LYS A 5 -2.00 1.50 2.52
C LYS A 5 -1.63 0.06 2.26
N LEU A 6 -1.26 -0.23 1.02
CA LEU A 6 -0.43 -1.38 0.72
C LEU A 6 1.02 -0.92 0.75
N THR A 7 1.85 -1.74 1.38
CA THR A 7 3.30 -1.53 1.44
C THR A 7 3.97 -2.70 0.76
N CYS A 8 4.95 -2.45 -0.09
CA CYS A 8 5.90 -3.47 -0.52
C CYS A 8 7.32 -3.06 -0.17
N ARG A 9 8.18 -4.06 0.01
CA ARG A 9 9.62 -3.86 0.15
C ARG A 9 10.31 -4.54 -1.01
N ALA A 10 11.07 -3.75 -1.76
CA ALA A 10 11.90 -4.20 -2.85
C ALA A 10 13.35 -4.10 -2.40
N ARG A 11 14.17 -5.09 -2.76
CA ARG A 11 15.60 -5.22 -2.40
C ARG A 11 15.87 -5.63 -0.95
N GLN A 12 16.59 -6.75 -0.80
CA GLN A 12 17.01 -7.33 0.49
C GLN A 12 18.40 -6.83 0.90
N ASP A 13 18.67 -5.53 0.81
CA ASP A 13 19.93 -4.94 1.26
C ASP A 13 19.76 -4.12 2.56
N ARG A 14 20.85 -3.55 3.09
CA ARG A 14 20.83 -2.80 4.36
C ARG A 14 20.00 -1.50 4.27
N GLY A 15 19.72 -1.01 3.06
CA GLY A 15 18.88 0.16 2.82
C GLY A 15 17.46 -0.30 2.58
N GLU A 16 16.67 -0.49 3.63
CA GLU A 16 15.26 -0.87 3.49
C GLU A 16 14.53 0.10 2.54
N VAL A 17 14.16 -0.36 1.34
CA VAL A 17 13.42 0.43 0.36
C VAL A 17 11.94 0.06 0.46
N VAL A 18 11.14 1.04 0.87
CA VAL A 18 9.72 0.85 1.13
C VAL A 18 8.91 1.66 0.13
N TYR A 19 7.98 1.00 -0.54
CA TYR A 19 7.01 1.66 -1.39
C TYR A 19 5.61 1.51 -0.81
N GLN A 20 4.80 2.56 -0.95
CA GLN A 20 3.42 2.56 -0.48
C GLN A 20 2.47 3.00 -1.58
N ALA A 21 1.31 2.35 -1.63
CA ALA A 21 0.16 2.76 -2.42
C ALA A 21 -1.06 2.90 -1.52
N THR A 22 -1.98 3.80 -1.88
CA THR A 22 -3.23 3.96 -1.13
C THR A 22 -4.20 2.84 -1.44
N LEU A 23 -4.76 2.22 -0.39
CA LEU A 23 -5.83 1.24 -0.50
C LEU A 23 -7.16 1.89 -0.07
N LYS A 24 -8.24 1.66 -0.81
CA LYS A 24 -9.56 2.27 -0.55
C LYS A 24 -10.65 1.21 -0.32
N PRO A 25 -10.63 0.50 0.82
CA PRO A 25 -11.69 -0.45 1.14
C PRO A 25 -12.99 0.27 1.48
N GLN A 26 -14.12 -0.24 0.97
CA GLN A 26 -15.45 0.20 1.39
C GLN A 26 -15.81 -0.43 2.74
N PRO A 27 -16.67 0.22 3.55
CA PRO A 27 -17.01 -0.27 4.89
C PRO A 27 -17.91 -1.51 4.90
N VAL A 28 -18.52 -1.88 3.77
CA VAL A 28 -19.53 -2.94 3.69
C VAL A 28 -19.22 -3.92 2.55
N GLY A 29 -19.49 -5.20 2.79
CA GLY A 29 -19.39 -6.26 1.78
C GLY A 29 -17.98 -6.82 1.57
N ARG A 30 -17.92 -8.01 0.96
CA ARG A 30 -16.67 -8.62 0.49
C ARG A 30 -16.28 -7.96 -0.83
N GLN A 31 -15.02 -7.53 -0.94
CA GLN A 31 -14.53 -6.76 -2.07
C GLN A 31 -13.20 -7.33 -2.54
N ARG A 32 -12.98 -7.32 -3.86
CA ARG A 32 -11.65 -7.47 -4.43
C ARG A 32 -11.12 -6.08 -4.75
N LEU A 33 -10.00 -5.72 -4.13
CA LEU A 33 -9.30 -4.47 -4.40
C LEU A 33 -8.06 -4.79 -5.21
N PHE A 34 -7.88 -4.08 -6.32
CA PHE A 34 -6.68 -4.15 -7.15
C PHE A 34 -5.92 -2.85 -7.03
N VAL A 35 -4.60 -2.94 -6.85
CA VAL A 35 -3.70 -1.79 -6.82
C VAL A 35 -2.60 -2.06 -7.84
N PRO A 36 -2.54 -1.30 -8.95
CA PRO A 36 -1.47 -1.39 -9.92
C PRO A 36 -0.09 -1.14 -9.27
N TRP A 37 0.94 -1.82 -9.76
CA TRP A 37 2.32 -1.56 -9.32
C TRP A 37 2.77 -0.12 -9.59
N SER A 38 2.20 0.54 -10.61
CA SER A 38 2.44 1.95 -10.93
C SER A 38 1.97 2.93 -9.85
N ASP A 39 1.07 2.51 -8.96
CA ASP A 39 0.52 3.37 -7.90
C ASP A 39 1.42 3.40 -6.65
N PHE A 40 2.42 2.52 -6.59
CA PHE A 40 3.37 2.44 -5.49
C PHE A 40 4.44 3.52 -5.63
N GLN A 41 4.60 4.29 -4.55
CA GLN A 41 5.54 5.40 -4.51
C GLN A 41 6.55 5.20 -3.39
N LEU A 42 7.79 5.62 -3.63
CA LEU A 42 8.87 5.49 -2.65
C LEU A 42 8.58 6.33 -1.40
N VAL A 43 8.77 5.74 -0.22
CA VAL A 43 8.65 6.44 1.06
C VAL A 43 9.91 6.32 1.89
N ARG A 44 10.14 7.30 2.77
CA ARG A 44 11.12 7.25 3.85
C ARG A 44 10.39 7.55 5.17
N GLY A 45 10.22 6.52 5.99
CA GLY A 45 9.36 6.61 7.18
C GLY A 45 7.92 6.92 6.78
N PRO A 46 7.27 7.97 7.34
CA PRO A 46 5.90 8.32 7.00
C PRO A 46 5.76 9.22 5.76
N ARG A 47 6.87 9.65 5.15
CA ARG A 47 6.88 10.67 4.09
C ARG A 47 7.13 10.05 2.72
N LEU A 48 6.39 10.55 1.73
CA LEU A 48 6.66 10.33 0.31
C LEU A 48 8.01 10.96 -0.06
N VAL A 49 8.80 10.26 -0.87
CA VAL A 49 9.97 10.84 -1.54
C VAL A 49 9.49 11.38 -2.91
N PRO A 50 9.47 12.70 -3.12
CA PRO A 50 8.96 13.30 -4.35
C PRO A 50 9.86 12.95 -5.54
N ASP A 51 9.28 12.97 -6.74
CA ASP A 51 9.97 12.86 -8.04
C ASP A 51 10.80 11.58 -8.24
N MET A 52 10.51 10.54 -7.46
CA MET A 52 11.14 9.24 -7.64
C MET A 52 10.47 8.45 -8.77
N PRO A 53 11.23 7.69 -9.57
CA PRO A 53 10.66 6.83 -10.57
C PRO A 53 9.72 5.79 -9.94
N PRO A 54 8.68 5.34 -10.68
CA PRO A 54 7.89 4.18 -10.29
C PRO A 54 8.76 2.94 -10.05
N LEU A 55 8.22 1.97 -9.32
CA LEU A 55 8.83 0.64 -9.21
C LEU A 55 9.17 0.08 -10.59
N SER A 56 10.43 -0.31 -10.78
CA SER A 56 10.84 -1.03 -11.99
C SER A 56 10.29 -2.46 -11.98
N VAL A 57 10.22 -3.10 -13.14
CA VAL A 57 9.83 -4.53 -13.23
C VAL A 57 10.79 -5.41 -12.41
N GLU A 58 12.08 -5.08 -12.38
CA GLU A 58 13.07 -5.78 -11.57
C GLU A 58 12.77 -5.65 -10.07
N ASP A 59 12.48 -4.44 -9.59
CA ASP A 59 12.14 -4.21 -8.18
C ASP A 59 10.82 -4.90 -7.79
N VAL A 60 9.83 -4.94 -8.70
CA VAL A 60 8.59 -5.71 -8.50
C VAL A 60 8.91 -7.19 -8.33
N ASN A 61 9.73 -7.77 -9.22
CA ASN A 61 10.11 -9.18 -9.15
C ASN A 61 10.97 -9.51 -7.93
N ALA A 62 11.71 -8.54 -7.40
CA ALA A 62 12.50 -8.65 -6.17
C ALA A 62 11.70 -8.38 -4.89
N THR A 63 10.38 -8.17 -4.97
CA THR A 63 9.54 -7.94 -3.81
C THR A 63 9.55 -9.15 -2.88
N TYR A 64 9.98 -8.94 -1.64
CA TYR A 64 10.07 -10.00 -0.63
C TYR A 64 9.08 -9.85 0.51
N GLN A 65 8.37 -8.72 0.59
CA GLN A 65 7.35 -8.47 1.58
C GLN A 65 6.23 -7.59 1.01
N VAL A 66 5.00 -7.97 1.32
CA VAL A 66 3.80 -7.14 1.13
C VAL A 66 3.05 -7.04 2.45
N SER A 67 2.50 -5.86 2.76
CA SER A 67 1.77 -5.62 4.02
C SER A 67 0.60 -4.67 3.82
N VAL A 68 -0.48 -4.88 4.56
CA VAL A 68 -1.59 -3.92 4.66
C VAL A 68 -1.40 -3.10 5.93
N VAL A 69 -1.38 -1.78 5.80
CA VAL A 69 -1.15 -0.84 6.91
C VAL A 69 -2.40 0.01 7.14
N ALA A 70 -2.81 0.10 8.40
CA ALA A 70 -3.82 1.06 8.86
C ALA A 70 -3.10 2.19 9.61
N THR A 71 -3.26 3.44 9.17
CA THR A 71 -2.50 4.58 9.72
C THR A 71 -3.31 5.88 9.72
N LYS A 72 -2.81 6.89 10.44
CA LYS A 72 -3.28 8.28 10.36
C LYS A 72 -2.53 9.09 9.31
N PHE A 73 -1.34 8.66 8.92
CA PHE A 73 -0.48 9.41 8.00
C PHE A 73 -0.96 9.22 6.56
N MET A 74 -1.27 10.33 5.89
CA MET A 74 -1.57 10.35 4.46
C MET A 74 -0.33 9.93 3.67
N LEU A 75 -0.50 9.56 2.40
CA LEU A 75 0.65 9.41 1.51
C LEU A 75 0.98 10.82 0.97
N SER A 76 1.93 11.49 1.63
CA SER A 76 2.26 12.89 1.37
C SER A 76 3.73 13.18 1.65
N ALA A 77 4.31 14.12 0.92
CA ALA A 77 5.68 14.59 1.15
C ALA A 77 5.80 15.41 2.44
N THR A 78 4.73 16.14 2.82
CA THR A 78 4.72 17.01 4.01
C THR A 78 4.46 16.24 5.31
N GLY A 79 4.04 14.98 5.22
CA GLY A 79 3.67 14.17 6.39
C GLY A 79 2.29 14.48 6.94
N GLU A 80 1.39 14.99 6.10
CA GLU A 80 -0.01 15.25 6.44
C GLU A 80 -0.69 14.05 7.14
N THR A 81 -1.54 14.36 8.11
CA THR A 81 -2.32 13.37 8.85
C THR A 81 -3.83 13.56 8.65
N LEU A 82 -4.57 12.46 8.60
CA LEU A 82 -6.02 12.45 8.59
C LEU A 82 -6.58 13.07 9.87
N GLU A 83 -7.22 14.24 9.76
CA GLU A 83 -7.76 15.03 10.87
C GLU A 83 -8.74 14.24 11.75
N ASN A 84 -9.70 13.54 11.12
CA ASN A 84 -10.72 12.74 11.81
C ASN A 84 -10.34 11.26 11.90
N PHE A 85 -9.07 10.98 12.22
CA PHE A 85 -8.59 9.63 12.49
C PHE A 85 -9.33 9.04 13.70
N LEU A 86 -9.83 7.80 13.56
CA LEU A 86 -10.48 7.11 14.69
C LEU A 86 -9.48 6.11 15.28
N PRO A 87 -8.85 6.43 16.42
CA PRO A 87 -8.00 5.48 17.12
C PRO A 87 -8.83 4.33 17.72
N GLY A 88 -8.14 3.29 18.19
CA GLY A 88 -8.77 2.17 18.89
C GLY A 88 -9.09 0.98 17.99
N ARG A 89 -9.95 0.10 18.51
CA ARG A 89 -10.26 -1.21 17.92
C ARG A 89 -10.88 -1.07 16.54
N PHE A 90 -10.56 -2.02 15.66
CA PHE A 90 -11.21 -2.20 14.38
C PHE A 90 -11.25 -3.69 14.02
N ARG A 91 -12.08 -4.03 13.04
CA ARG A 91 -12.15 -5.37 12.47
C ARG A 91 -11.93 -5.27 10.97
N LEU A 92 -10.99 -6.06 10.47
CA LEU A 92 -10.75 -6.26 9.04
C LEU A 92 -10.64 -7.77 8.82
N ARG A 93 -11.35 -8.29 7.81
CA ARG A 93 -11.22 -9.68 7.39
C ARG A 93 -10.60 -9.70 5.99
N ILE A 94 -9.39 -10.24 5.89
CA ILE A 94 -8.69 -10.45 4.62
C ILE A 94 -8.86 -11.93 4.28
N PHE A 95 -9.46 -12.21 3.13
CA PHE A 95 -9.66 -13.59 2.66
C PHE A 95 -8.47 -14.09 1.84
N SER A 96 -7.83 -13.19 1.09
CA SER A 96 -6.68 -13.47 0.25
C SER A 96 -5.89 -12.18 0.03
N LEU A 97 -4.57 -12.30 0.01
CA LEU A 97 -3.63 -11.25 -0.39
C LEU A 97 -2.57 -11.90 -1.27
N GLY A 98 -2.22 -11.27 -2.38
CA GLY A 98 -1.21 -11.78 -3.29
C GLY A 98 -0.95 -10.83 -4.45
N ALA A 99 0.12 -11.12 -5.19
CA ALA A 99 0.44 -10.48 -6.45
C ALA A 99 0.02 -11.41 -7.61
N GLY A 100 -0.71 -10.87 -8.58
CA GLY A 100 -1.19 -11.62 -9.74
C GLY A 100 -1.95 -10.71 -10.69
N GLY A 101 -1.92 -11.03 -11.99
CA GLY A 101 -2.66 -10.28 -13.01
C GLY A 101 -4.17 -10.36 -12.79
N ALA A 102 -4.90 -9.40 -13.36
CA ALA A 102 -6.36 -9.46 -13.40
C ALA A 102 -6.77 -10.71 -14.18
N VAL A 103 -7.11 -11.80 -13.47
CA VAL A 103 -7.91 -12.86 -14.08
C VAL A 103 -9.24 -12.20 -14.37
N ALA A 104 -9.52 -11.97 -15.67
CA ALA A 104 -10.82 -11.54 -16.14
C ALA A 104 -11.87 -12.34 -15.39
N ALA A 105 -12.87 -11.65 -14.83
CA ALA A 105 -14.01 -12.35 -14.25
C ALA A 105 -14.53 -13.32 -15.31
N ALA A 106 -14.53 -14.62 -14.99
CA ALA A 106 -15.15 -15.61 -15.86
C ALA A 106 -16.60 -15.16 -16.09
N SER A 107 -16.91 -14.89 -17.36
CA SER A 107 -18.25 -14.64 -17.89
C SER A 107 -19.17 -15.83 -17.65
#